data_AF-A0A382JBB3-F1
#
_entry.id   AF-A0A382JBB3-F1
#
_cell.length_a   1.000
_cell.length_b   1.000
_cell.length_c   1.000
_cell.angle_alpha   90.00
_cell.angle_beta   90.00
_cell.angle_gamma   90.00
#
_symmetry.space_group_name_H-M   'P 1'
#
loop_
_entity.id
_entity.type
_entity.pdbx_description
1 polymer ?
#
loop_
_entity_poly.entity_id
_entity_poly.type
_entity_poly.pdbx_seq_one_letter_code
_entity_poly.pdbx_strand_id
1 'polypeptide(L)'
;FAVYLEPWHADIEKFLELRKNTGAEEFRARDLFYALWVPDLFMKRVEEDKDWTLMSENECPGLSDHYGKEFESLYEKYEKEKPDLEKIKARTLMSKIIEAQIETGQPYMLYKDSINNKSNQKNIGVIKSSNLCAEIVEYSDNNETSVCNLASIALPKFIKNTKNSKEYDYNQLYETAKLAAKNLDQVIDINFYPTDKAKISNNKHRPIGLGIQGLADVFFKLNIAYDSEKAFEINKLIFETIYFGALEASCKLAEEKGAYSTFKGSPISEGNFQFDLWGIKPSGMWDWESLRGKIKKFGVRNSLTTACMPTASTGIILGNTETFQIQTSNIYKRQTLSGEFLLVNRHL
;
A
#
# COMPACT_ATOMS: atom_id res chain seq x y z
N PHE A 1 15.12 -3.15 -7.57
CA PHE A 1 14.62 -1.88 -6.99
C PHE A 1 13.44 -1.39 -7.80
N ALA A 2 12.50 -0.64 -7.20
CA ALA A 2 11.49 0.11 -7.93
C ALA A 2 11.85 1.60 -7.91
N VAL A 3 11.81 2.24 -9.07
CA VAL A 3 12.06 3.67 -9.24
C VAL A 3 10.71 4.37 -9.41
N TYR A 4 10.50 5.44 -8.64
CA TYR A 4 9.28 6.24 -8.67
C TYR A 4 9.54 7.58 -9.35
N LEU A 5 8.68 7.97 -10.27
CA LEU A 5 8.76 9.26 -10.96
C LEU A 5 7.37 9.91 -11.04
N GLU A 6 7.30 11.23 -10.81
CA GLU A 6 6.07 11.98 -11.04
C GLU A 6 5.91 12.32 -12.54
N PRO A 7 4.70 12.26 -13.11
CA PRO A 7 4.49 12.37 -14.55
C PRO A 7 4.75 13.77 -15.13
N TRP A 8 5.00 14.78 -14.30
CA TRP A 8 5.45 16.11 -14.78
C TRP A 8 6.94 16.16 -15.09
N HIS A 9 7.74 15.15 -14.70
CA HIS A 9 9.18 15.21 -14.89
C HIS A 9 9.55 15.21 -16.39
N ALA A 10 10.50 16.05 -16.80
CA ALA A 10 10.90 16.21 -18.20
C ALA A 10 11.34 14.91 -18.90
N ASP A 11 11.98 13.99 -18.16
CA ASP A 11 12.39 12.68 -18.69
C ASP A 11 11.30 11.59 -18.61
N ILE A 12 10.04 11.94 -18.35
CA ILE A 12 8.95 10.95 -18.17
C ILE A 12 8.82 10.01 -19.37
N GLU A 13 8.95 10.50 -20.59
CA GLU A 13 8.78 9.66 -21.79
C GLU A 13 9.92 8.65 -21.91
N LYS A 14 11.16 9.06 -21.62
CA LYS A 14 12.32 8.16 -21.60
C LYS A 14 12.19 7.13 -20.49
N PHE A 15 11.67 7.54 -19.33
CA PHE A 15 11.43 6.64 -18.20
C PHE A 15 10.48 5.48 -18.57
N LEU A 16 9.44 5.74 -19.37
CA LEU A 16 8.51 4.72 -19.85
C LEU A 16 9.15 3.72 -20.82
N GLU A 17 10.26 4.08 -21.47
CA GLU A 17 10.98 3.23 -22.42
C GLU A 17 11.98 2.27 -21.76
N LEU A 18 12.39 2.52 -20.50
CA LEU A 18 13.53 1.86 -19.88
C LEU A 18 13.39 0.34 -19.74
N ARG A 19 12.16 -0.17 -19.67
CA ARG A 19 11.89 -1.61 -19.54
C ARG A 19 11.53 -2.30 -20.86
N LYS A 20 11.34 -1.55 -21.95
CA LYS A 20 10.93 -2.15 -23.22
C LYS A 20 11.98 -3.13 -23.74
N ASN A 21 11.51 -4.22 -24.34
CA ASN A 21 12.40 -5.25 -24.87
C ASN A 21 13.18 -4.76 -26.10
N THR A 22 12.55 -3.95 -26.94
CA THR A 22 13.14 -3.36 -28.16
C THR A 22 13.75 -1.98 -27.89
N GLY A 23 14.67 -1.56 -28.78
CA GLY A 23 15.39 -0.29 -28.71
C GLY A 23 16.88 -0.46 -28.39
N ALA A 24 17.62 0.64 -28.37
CA ALA A 24 19.06 0.64 -28.12
C ALA A 24 19.36 0.38 -26.63
N GLU A 25 20.34 -0.49 -26.36
CA GLU A 25 20.59 -1.07 -25.04
C GLU A 25 21.07 -0.03 -24.01
N GLU A 26 21.81 0.97 -24.47
CA GLU A 26 22.27 2.10 -23.66
C GLU A 26 21.15 2.95 -23.06
N PHE A 27 19.92 2.82 -23.56
CA PHE A 27 18.72 3.49 -23.03
C PHE A 27 17.76 2.51 -22.32
N ARG A 28 18.28 1.40 -21.80
CA ARG A 28 17.48 0.37 -21.14
C ARG A 28 18.04 0.02 -19.76
N ALA A 29 17.14 -0.31 -18.85
CA ALA A 29 17.46 -0.75 -17.49
C ALA A 29 16.39 -1.75 -17.01
N ARG A 30 16.38 -2.93 -17.64
CA ARG A 30 15.28 -3.92 -17.52
C ARG A 30 15.23 -4.64 -16.15
N ASP A 31 16.33 -4.62 -15.40
CA ASP A 31 16.40 -5.19 -14.05
C ASP A 31 15.72 -4.32 -12.97
N LEU A 32 15.39 -3.07 -13.31
CA LEU A 32 14.65 -2.17 -12.44
C LEU A 32 13.14 -2.27 -12.69
N PHE A 33 12.38 -2.05 -11.64
CA PHE A 33 10.93 -1.86 -11.70
C PHE A 33 10.63 -0.37 -11.78
N TYR A 34 9.55 -0.01 -12.46
CA TYR A 34 9.17 1.39 -12.69
C TYR A 34 7.77 1.66 -12.14
N ALA A 35 7.59 2.83 -11.54
CA ALA A 35 6.34 3.25 -10.94
C ALA A 35 6.12 4.75 -11.17
N LEU A 36 4.86 5.12 -11.38
CA LEU A 36 4.44 6.51 -11.44
C LEU A 36 3.82 6.94 -10.12
N TRP A 37 4.25 8.13 -9.67
CA TRP A 37 3.72 8.82 -8.51
C TRP A 37 2.83 9.96 -9.00
N VAL A 38 1.55 9.66 -9.19
CA VAL A 38 0.62 10.44 -10.02
C VAL A 38 -0.14 11.44 -9.16
N PRO A 39 -0.01 12.76 -9.39
CA PRO A 39 -0.88 13.77 -8.78
C PRO A 39 -2.27 13.74 -9.42
N ASP A 40 -3.31 14.09 -8.67
CA ASP A 40 -4.70 14.14 -9.14
C ASP A 40 -4.83 15.12 -10.31
N LEU A 41 -4.04 16.20 -10.33
CA LEU A 41 -4.01 17.18 -11.41
C LEU A 41 -3.72 16.54 -12.78
N PHE A 42 -2.80 15.57 -12.85
CA PHE A 42 -2.51 14.87 -14.11
C PHE A 42 -3.76 14.16 -14.62
N MET A 43 -4.45 13.41 -13.75
CA MET A 43 -5.67 12.69 -14.11
C MET A 43 -6.80 13.65 -14.52
N LYS A 44 -6.95 14.80 -13.85
CA LYS A 44 -7.90 15.86 -14.25
C LYS A 44 -7.58 16.38 -15.66
N ARG A 45 -6.31 16.66 -15.96
CA ARG A 45 -5.88 17.14 -17.27
C ARG A 45 -6.08 16.09 -18.37
N VAL A 46 -5.92 14.80 -18.06
CA VAL A 46 -6.24 13.68 -18.98
C VAL A 46 -7.73 13.63 -19.31
N GLU A 47 -8.58 13.72 -18.28
CA GLU A 47 -10.04 13.70 -18.43
C GLU A 47 -10.50 14.87 -19.33
N GLU A 48 -10.01 16.07 -19.05
CA GLU A 48 -10.37 17.32 -19.73
C GLU A 48 -9.65 17.56 -21.08
N ASP A 49 -8.76 16.66 -21.50
CA ASP A 49 -7.94 16.78 -22.73
C ASP A 49 -7.07 18.06 -22.78
N LYS A 50 -6.55 18.46 -21.62
CA LYS A 50 -5.72 19.65 -21.47
C LYS A 50 -4.24 19.35 -21.70
N ASP A 51 -3.48 20.43 -21.85
CA ASP A 51 -2.03 20.36 -21.93
C ASP A 51 -1.45 20.00 -20.55
N TRP A 52 -0.32 19.32 -20.59
CA TRP A 52 0.50 18.92 -19.47
C TRP A 52 1.92 19.42 -19.70
N THR A 53 2.39 20.28 -18.82
CA THR A 53 3.73 20.88 -18.88
C THR A 53 4.75 19.97 -18.22
N LEU A 54 5.83 19.69 -18.94
CA LEU A 54 6.96 18.91 -18.46
C LEU A 54 8.00 19.84 -17.82
N MET A 55 8.52 19.46 -16.66
CA MET A 55 9.36 20.30 -15.81
C MET A 55 10.56 19.52 -15.25
N SER A 56 11.64 20.23 -14.94
CA SER A 56 12.78 19.71 -14.18
C SER A 56 12.75 20.26 -12.75
N GLU A 57 13.15 19.45 -11.76
CA GLU A 57 13.25 19.89 -10.35
C GLU A 57 14.23 21.06 -10.17
N ASN A 58 15.25 21.19 -11.05
CA ASN A 58 16.18 22.32 -11.01
C ASN A 58 15.50 23.66 -11.40
N GLU A 59 14.58 23.60 -12.36
CA GLU A 59 13.89 24.79 -12.84
C GLU A 59 12.62 25.07 -12.02
N CYS A 60 11.93 24.03 -11.58
CA CYS A 60 10.64 24.09 -10.89
C CYS A 60 10.72 23.33 -9.55
N PRO A 61 11.53 23.82 -8.59
CA PRO A 61 11.77 23.10 -7.35
C PRO A 61 10.53 23.02 -6.46
N GLY A 62 10.47 21.96 -5.64
CA GLY A 62 9.48 21.77 -4.60
C GLY A 62 8.18 21.13 -5.06
N LEU A 63 8.04 20.75 -6.34
CA LEU A 63 6.86 20.02 -6.81
C LEU A 63 6.72 18.66 -6.11
N SER A 64 7.84 17.98 -5.87
CA SER A 64 7.87 16.72 -5.11
C SER A 64 7.61 16.88 -3.61
N ASP A 65 7.69 18.12 -3.09
CA ASP A 65 7.49 18.47 -1.67
C ASP A 65 6.06 18.95 -1.35
N HIS A 66 5.16 18.99 -2.34
CA HIS A 66 3.77 19.40 -2.17
C HIS A 66 2.83 18.39 -2.81
N TYR A 67 1.58 18.32 -2.35
CA TYR A 67 0.53 17.46 -2.91
C TYR A 67 -0.83 18.19 -2.88
N GLY A 68 -1.84 17.66 -3.55
CA GLY A 68 -3.18 18.24 -3.61
C GLY A 68 -3.18 19.70 -4.09
N LYS A 69 -3.93 20.57 -3.42
CA LYS A 69 -4.11 21.98 -3.83
C LYS A 69 -2.82 22.80 -3.83
N GLU A 70 -1.89 22.48 -2.93
CA GLU A 70 -0.59 23.17 -2.84
C GLU A 70 0.27 22.83 -4.05
N PHE A 71 0.29 21.54 -4.45
CA PHE A 71 0.91 21.10 -5.69
C PHE A 71 0.26 21.76 -6.90
N GLU A 72 -1.07 21.75 -6.99
CA GLU A 72 -1.80 22.38 -8.11
C GLU A 72 -1.43 23.86 -8.27
N SER A 73 -1.47 24.60 -7.17
CA SER A 73 -1.15 26.03 -7.17
C SER A 73 0.29 26.30 -7.60
N LEU A 74 1.25 25.49 -7.12
CA LEU A 74 2.66 25.62 -7.46
C LEU A 74 2.94 25.25 -8.92
N TYR A 75 2.35 24.15 -9.39
CA TYR A 75 2.48 23.69 -10.77
C TYR A 75 1.92 24.74 -11.75
N GLU A 76 0.71 25.24 -11.53
CA GLU A 76 0.09 26.26 -12.38
C GLU A 76 0.81 27.61 -12.30
N LYS A 77 1.45 27.93 -11.17
CA LYS A 77 2.33 29.09 -11.07
C LYS A 77 3.52 28.95 -12.02
N TYR A 78 4.19 27.80 -12.04
CA TYR A 78 5.30 27.56 -12.97
C TYR A 78 4.85 27.57 -14.43
N GLU A 79 3.67 27.03 -14.76
CA GLU A 79 3.11 27.12 -16.12
C GLU A 79 2.92 28.58 -16.59
N LYS A 80 2.59 29.51 -15.67
CA LYS A 80 2.42 30.94 -15.96
C LYS A 80 3.74 31.70 -16.04
N GLU A 81 4.66 31.43 -15.12
CA GLU A 81 5.96 32.11 -15.06
C GLU A 81 6.93 31.63 -16.16
N LYS A 82 6.75 30.41 -16.65
CA LYS A 82 7.62 29.77 -17.65
C LYS A 82 6.81 29.19 -18.80
N PRO A 83 6.22 30.04 -19.67
CA PRO A 83 5.34 29.59 -20.73
C PRO A 83 6.05 28.76 -21.82
N ASP A 84 7.38 28.88 -21.91
CA ASP A 84 8.24 28.22 -22.90
C ASP A 84 8.63 26.78 -22.53
N LEU A 85 8.24 26.29 -21.35
CA LEU A 85 8.44 24.90 -20.97
C LEU A 85 7.70 23.96 -21.94
N GLU A 86 8.27 22.77 -22.12
CA GLU A 86 7.71 21.76 -23.02
C GLU A 86 6.32 21.34 -22.56
N LYS A 87 5.39 21.24 -23.51
CA LYS A 87 4.00 20.83 -23.26
C LYS A 87 3.65 19.65 -24.14
N ILE A 88 2.98 18.68 -23.53
CA ILE A 88 2.39 17.54 -24.22
C ILE A 88 0.90 17.50 -23.88
N LYS A 89 0.06 16.96 -24.77
CA LYS A 89 -1.32 16.65 -24.39
C LYS A 89 -1.31 15.59 -23.29
N ALA A 90 -2.05 15.82 -22.20
CA ALA A 90 -2.12 14.88 -21.09
C ALA A 90 -2.56 13.48 -21.55
N ARG A 91 -3.52 13.41 -22.48
CA ARG A 91 -3.96 12.16 -23.10
C ARG A 91 -2.87 11.45 -23.91
N THR A 92 -2.01 12.20 -24.60
CA THR A 92 -0.88 11.60 -25.33
C THR A 92 0.11 10.94 -24.38
N LEU A 93 0.45 11.60 -23.25
CA LEU A 93 1.29 10.98 -22.23
C LEU A 93 0.60 9.76 -21.61
N MET A 94 -0.71 9.84 -21.31
CA MET A 94 -1.48 8.70 -20.81
C MET A 94 -1.49 7.52 -21.78
N SER A 95 -1.61 7.75 -23.09
CA SER A 95 -1.50 6.69 -24.11
C SER A 95 -0.12 6.02 -24.06
N LYS A 96 0.96 6.78 -23.95
CA LYS A 96 2.32 6.23 -23.81
C LYS A 96 2.49 5.38 -22.54
N ILE A 97 1.87 5.80 -21.42
CA ILE A 97 1.85 5.02 -20.18
C ILE A 97 1.14 3.68 -20.39
N ILE A 98 -0.04 3.69 -21.03
CA ILE A 98 -0.81 2.48 -21.32
C ILE A 98 -0.06 1.56 -22.27
N GLU A 99 0.58 2.09 -23.31
CA GLU A 99 1.40 1.32 -24.24
C GLU A 99 2.54 0.60 -23.51
N ALA A 100 3.27 1.30 -22.64
CA ALA A 100 4.32 0.69 -21.81
C ALA A 100 3.77 -0.42 -20.90
N GLN A 101 2.59 -0.22 -20.30
CA GLN A 101 1.93 -1.21 -19.46
C GLN A 101 1.49 -2.44 -20.24
N ILE A 102 0.98 -2.27 -21.47
CA ILE A 102 0.62 -3.38 -22.36
C ILE A 102 1.86 -4.22 -22.71
N GLU A 103 2.98 -3.57 -23.02
CA GLU A 103 4.20 -4.25 -23.44
C GLU A 103 4.94 -4.93 -22.27
N THR A 104 4.95 -4.32 -21.09
CA THR A 104 5.89 -4.70 -20.01
C THR A 104 5.22 -5.01 -18.67
N GLY A 105 3.92 -4.72 -18.53
CA GLY A 105 3.20 -4.75 -17.26
C GLY A 105 3.56 -3.60 -16.31
N GLN A 106 4.32 -2.60 -16.77
CA GLN A 106 4.84 -1.47 -16.00
C GLN A 106 4.74 -0.17 -16.81
N PRO A 107 4.72 1.02 -16.15
CA PRO A 107 4.95 1.24 -14.73
C PRO A 107 3.73 0.96 -13.83
N TYR A 108 3.97 0.77 -12.53
CA TYR A 108 2.92 0.80 -11.52
C TYR A 108 2.26 2.19 -11.47
N MET A 109 1.01 2.26 -11.02
CA MET A 109 0.28 3.52 -10.86
C MET A 109 -0.06 3.74 -9.38
N LEU A 110 0.52 4.76 -8.77
CA LEU A 110 0.22 5.15 -7.39
C LEU A 110 -0.21 6.61 -7.34
N TYR A 111 -1.30 6.89 -6.64
CA TYR A 111 -1.91 8.23 -6.59
C TYR A 111 -1.38 9.03 -5.41
N LYS A 112 -0.41 9.91 -5.68
CA LYS A 112 0.31 10.75 -4.72
C LYS A 112 -0.62 11.45 -3.74
N ASP A 113 -1.65 12.09 -4.26
CA ASP A 113 -2.55 12.94 -3.47
C ASP A 113 -3.45 12.09 -2.56
N SER A 114 -4.01 10.99 -3.06
CA SER A 114 -4.78 10.06 -2.23
C SER A 114 -3.93 9.47 -1.10
N ILE A 115 -2.67 9.12 -1.40
CA ILE A 115 -1.76 8.55 -0.40
C ILE A 115 -1.42 9.57 0.69
N ASN A 116 -1.00 10.78 0.30
CA ASN A 116 -0.61 11.81 1.26
C ASN A 116 -1.79 12.36 2.06
N ASN A 117 -2.97 12.53 1.45
CA ASN A 117 -4.16 12.98 2.16
C ASN A 117 -4.61 12.02 3.27
N LYS A 118 -4.40 10.71 3.05
CA LYS A 118 -4.94 9.61 3.86
C LYS A 118 -3.86 8.82 4.60
N SER A 119 -2.66 9.38 4.75
CA SER A 119 -1.61 8.76 5.55
C SER A 119 -1.63 9.28 6.99
N ASN A 120 -1.49 8.37 7.94
CA ASN A 120 -1.28 8.75 9.34
C ASN A 120 0.10 9.41 9.58
N GLN A 121 1.02 9.31 8.62
CA GLN A 121 2.32 9.97 8.64
C GLN A 121 2.32 11.34 7.94
N LYS A 122 1.15 11.87 7.55
CA LYS A 122 1.09 13.20 6.89
C LYS A 122 1.59 14.36 7.77
N ASN A 123 1.73 14.15 9.08
CA ASN A 123 2.20 15.16 10.04
C ASN A 123 3.72 15.34 10.04
N ILE A 124 4.48 14.42 9.42
CA ILE A 124 5.95 14.45 9.41
C ILE A 124 6.54 14.85 8.06
N GLY A 125 5.72 14.96 7.02
CA GLY A 125 6.13 15.46 5.71
C GLY A 125 5.35 14.82 4.55
N VAL A 126 5.81 15.10 3.33
CA VAL A 126 5.23 14.54 2.09
C VAL A 126 5.89 13.20 1.78
N ILE A 127 5.06 12.19 1.56
CA ILE A 127 5.46 10.86 1.09
C ILE A 127 5.72 10.96 -0.42
N LYS A 128 6.95 10.62 -0.82
CA LYS A 128 7.45 10.79 -2.19
C LYS A 128 7.47 9.51 -3.03
N SER A 129 7.27 8.36 -2.41
CA SER A 129 7.25 7.07 -3.12
C SER A 129 6.57 5.99 -2.30
N SER A 130 6.43 4.81 -2.90
CA SER A 130 6.14 3.56 -2.20
C SER A 130 7.37 2.63 -2.24
N ASN A 131 7.21 1.36 -1.89
CA ASN A 131 8.25 0.33 -1.89
C ASN A 131 8.26 -0.48 -3.20
N LEU A 132 8.96 -1.61 -3.24
CA LEU A 132 9.06 -2.48 -4.43
C LEU A 132 7.70 -3.05 -4.90
N CYS A 133 6.78 -3.29 -3.98
CA CYS A 133 5.53 -4.01 -4.23
C CYS A 133 4.27 -3.11 -4.15
N ALA A 134 4.47 -1.79 -4.02
CA ALA A 134 3.43 -0.76 -4.05
C ALA A 134 2.40 -0.80 -2.88
N GLU A 135 2.65 -1.55 -1.81
CA GLU A 135 1.75 -1.67 -0.65
C GLU A 135 2.15 -0.76 0.52
N ILE A 136 3.42 -0.35 0.60
CA ILE A 136 3.92 0.46 1.72
C ILE A 136 4.05 1.92 1.31
N VAL A 137 3.45 2.80 2.11
CA VAL A 137 3.45 4.25 1.88
C VAL A 137 3.93 4.96 3.13
N GLU A 138 5.25 5.08 3.25
CA GLU A 138 5.94 5.61 4.43
C GLU A 138 6.79 6.83 4.06
N TYR A 139 6.89 7.78 4.97
CA TYR A 139 7.75 8.96 4.83
C TYR A 139 9.23 8.56 4.74
N SER A 140 9.98 9.29 3.91
CA SER A 140 11.43 9.17 3.81
C SER A 140 12.03 10.50 3.38
N ASP A 141 13.27 10.74 3.77
CA ASP A 141 14.03 11.93 3.39
C ASP A 141 15.54 11.66 3.37
N ASN A 142 16.35 12.72 3.33
CA ASN A 142 17.81 12.62 3.32
C ASN A 142 18.39 11.95 4.57
N ASN A 143 17.67 11.92 5.70
CA ASN A 143 18.10 11.37 6.97
C ASN A 143 17.37 10.07 7.35
N GLU A 144 16.24 9.78 6.72
CA GLU A 144 15.35 8.69 7.07
C GLU A 144 15.06 7.78 5.88
N THR A 145 15.34 6.49 6.03
CA THR A 145 14.94 5.45 5.06
C THR A 145 13.88 4.58 5.71
N SER A 146 12.68 4.56 5.15
CA SER A 146 11.56 3.77 5.67
C SER A 146 11.82 2.26 5.62
N VAL A 147 11.18 1.50 6.51
CA VAL A 147 11.46 0.06 6.71
C VAL A 147 10.15 -0.70 6.90
N CYS A 148 9.94 -1.73 6.08
CA CYS A 148 8.73 -2.54 6.09
C CYS A 148 8.87 -3.75 7.04
N ASN A 149 8.11 -3.79 8.14
CA ASN A 149 8.03 -4.94 9.03
C ASN A 149 6.74 -5.72 8.73
N LEU A 150 6.85 -6.86 8.05
CA LEU A 150 5.71 -7.50 7.37
C LEU A 150 5.34 -8.87 7.95
N ALA A 151 4.04 -9.13 8.07
CA ALA A 151 3.48 -10.46 8.31
C ALA A 151 2.12 -10.60 7.58
N SER A 152 1.70 -11.83 7.30
CA SER A 152 0.39 -12.11 6.69
C SER A 152 -0.41 -13.12 7.49
N ILE A 153 -1.71 -12.87 7.61
CA ILE A 153 -2.65 -13.77 8.27
C ILE A 153 -3.25 -14.74 7.24
N ALA A 154 -3.21 -16.04 7.54
CA ALA A 154 -3.84 -17.08 6.72
C ALA A 154 -5.36 -17.13 6.97
N LEU A 155 -6.11 -16.35 6.20
CA LEU A 155 -7.56 -16.18 6.36
C LEU A 155 -8.38 -17.50 6.34
N PRO A 156 -8.00 -18.56 5.60
CA PRO A 156 -8.77 -19.81 5.58
C PRO A 156 -8.77 -20.61 6.89
N LYS A 157 -7.99 -20.18 7.89
CA LYS A 157 -7.92 -20.81 9.22
C LYS A 157 -9.07 -20.41 10.14
N PHE A 158 -9.77 -19.33 9.85
CA PHE A 158 -10.86 -18.81 10.69
C PHE A 158 -12.24 -19.29 10.24
N ILE A 159 -12.32 -20.38 9.48
CA ILE A 159 -13.62 -20.96 9.10
C ILE A 159 -13.97 -22.05 10.11
N LYS A 160 -15.06 -21.84 10.84
CA LYS A 160 -15.66 -22.82 11.75
C LYS A 160 -16.67 -23.67 10.99
N ASN A 161 -16.53 -24.98 11.11
CA ASN A 161 -17.55 -25.93 10.70
C ASN A 161 -18.49 -26.16 11.88
N THR A 162 -19.73 -25.70 11.78
CA THR A 162 -20.82 -26.13 12.67
C THR A 162 -21.52 -27.34 12.04
N LYS A 163 -22.44 -27.99 12.77
CA LYS A 163 -23.17 -29.15 12.24
C LYS A 163 -23.97 -28.84 10.96
N ASN A 164 -24.40 -27.58 10.79
CA ASN A 164 -25.32 -27.17 9.71
C ASN A 164 -24.83 -25.97 8.87
N SER A 165 -23.74 -25.29 9.26
CA SER A 165 -23.23 -24.10 8.58
C SER A 165 -21.70 -24.03 8.62
N LYS A 166 -21.11 -23.31 7.65
CA LYS A 166 -19.74 -22.81 7.77
C LYS A 166 -19.81 -21.32 8.04
N GLU A 167 -19.15 -20.90 9.12
CA GLU A 167 -19.16 -19.51 9.56
C GLU A 167 -17.73 -18.99 9.71
N TYR A 168 -17.56 -17.69 9.51
CA TYR A 168 -16.27 -17.03 9.64
C TYR A 168 -16.08 -16.51 11.08
N ASP A 169 -14.98 -16.89 11.72
CA ASP A 169 -14.67 -16.57 13.11
C ASP A 169 -13.87 -15.28 13.24
N TYR A 170 -14.59 -14.15 13.25
CA TYR A 170 -14.00 -12.83 13.41
C TYR A 170 -13.31 -12.63 14.77
N ASN A 171 -13.76 -13.32 15.83
CA ASN A 171 -13.13 -13.19 17.15
C ASN A 171 -11.73 -13.81 17.19
N GLN A 172 -11.55 -14.98 16.57
CA GLN A 172 -10.22 -15.59 16.47
C GLN A 172 -9.31 -14.83 15.51
N LEU A 173 -9.86 -14.25 14.43
CA LEU A 173 -9.11 -13.34 13.55
C LEU A 173 -8.61 -12.11 14.31
N TYR A 174 -9.46 -11.48 15.11
CA TYR A 174 -9.13 -10.33 15.95
C TYR A 174 -8.00 -10.63 16.94
N GLU A 175 -8.06 -11.75 17.68
CA GLU A 175 -6.99 -12.15 18.60
C GLU A 175 -5.68 -12.47 17.87
N THR A 176 -5.77 -13.07 16.67
CA THR A 176 -4.59 -13.33 15.84
C THR A 176 -3.96 -12.03 15.32
N ALA A 177 -4.77 -11.06 14.91
CA ALA A 177 -4.29 -9.75 14.47
C ALA A 177 -3.58 -8.99 15.61
N LYS A 178 -4.12 -9.05 16.84
CA LYS A 178 -3.48 -8.49 18.03
C LYS A 178 -2.12 -9.11 18.30
N LEU A 179 -2.03 -10.43 18.23
CA LEU A 179 -0.76 -11.14 18.43
C LEU A 179 0.26 -10.79 17.33
N ALA A 180 -0.16 -10.80 16.07
CA ALA A 180 0.70 -10.47 14.95
C ALA A 180 1.25 -9.04 15.05
N ALA A 181 0.40 -8.06 15.42
CA ALA A 181 0.84 -6.68 15.62
C ALA A 181 1.89 -6.55 16.74
N LYS A 182 1.73 -7.27 17.85
CA LYS A 182 2.74 -7.30 18.93
C LYS A 182 4.06 -7.90 18.48
N ASN A 183 4.01 -8.99 17.72
CA ASN A 183 5.22 -9.63 17.19
C ASN A 183 5.95 -8.68 16.23
N LEU A 184 5.21 -7.98 15.35
CA LEU A 184 5.80 -6.99 14.45
C LEU A 184 6.42 -5.80 15.19
N ASP A 185 5.80 -5.30 16.27
CA ASP A 185 6.42 -4.26 17.11
C ASP A 185 7.73 -4.73 17.75
N GLN A 186 7.81 -6.00 18.16
CA GLN A 186 9.06 -6.58 18.69
C GLN A 186 10.14 -6.72 17.62
N VAL A 187 9.77 -7.04 16.37
CA VAL A 187 10.70 -7.13 15.24
C VAL A 187 11.49 -5.83 15.10
N ILE A 188 10.85 -4.67 15.27
CA ILE A 188 11.51 -3.35 15.17
C ILE A 188 12.70 -3.24 16.14
N ASP A 189 12.58 -3.77 17.36
CA ASP A 189 13.60 -3.65 18.39
C ASP A 189 14.75 -4.66 18.20
N ILE A 190 14.46 -5.85 17.67
CA ILE A 190 15.45 -6.93 17.48
C ILE A 190 16.15 -6.89 16.12
N ASN A 191 15.58 -6.18 15.14
CA ASN A 191 16.08 -6.20 13.77
C ASN A 191 17.50 -5.62 13.67
N PHE A 192 18.32 -6.22 12.82
CA PHE A 192 19.60 -5.66 12.42
C PHE A 192 19.38 -4.71 11.23
N TYR A 193 19.70 -3.43 11.41
CA TYR A 193 19.53 -2.42 10.37
C TYR A 193 20.81 -2.27 9.55
N PRO A 194 20.74 -2.34 8.21
CA PRO A 194 21.92 -2.19 7.35
C PRO A 194 22.46 -0.76 7.30
N THR A 195 21.64 0.24 7.67
CA THR A 195 22.03 1.66 7.71
C THR A 195 21.46 2.36 8.94
N ASP A 196 22.13 3.41 9.40
CA ASP A 196 21.64 4.22 10.52
C ASP A 196 20.32 4.94 10.18
N LYS A 197 20.16 5.40 8.93
CA LYS A 197 18.92 6.05 8.45
C LYS A 197 17.70 5.13 8.60
N ALA A 198 17.87 3.84 8.30
CA ALA A 198 16.83 2.83 8.48
C ALA A 198 16.49 2.60 9.95
N LYS A 199 17.52 2.52 10.80
CA LYS A 199 17.34 2.40 12.25
C LYS A 199 16.62 3.61 12.84
N ILE A 200 16.99 4.82 12.42
CA ILE A 200 16.39 6.08 12.89
C ILE A 200 14.90 6.09 12.53
N SER A 201 14.56 5.88 11.25
CA SER A 201 13.17 5.94 10.78
C SER A 201 12.28 4.91 11.48
N ASN A 202 12.71 3.64 11.53
CA ASN A 202 11.90 2.57 12.11
C ASN A 202 11.70 2.76 13.62
N ASN A 203 12.71 3.26 14.36
CA ASN A 203 12.54 3.54 15.79
C ASN A 203 11.66 4.76 16.06
N LYS A 204 11.71 5.77 15.18
CA LYS A 204 10.98 7.04 15.34
C LYS A 204 9.48 6.92 15.03
N HIS A 205 9.14 6.13 14.01
CA HIS A 205 7.77 6.01 13.50
C HIS A 205 7.14 4.64 13.77
N ARG A 206 7.96 3.60 13.97
CA ARG A 206 7.55 2.23 14.28
C ARG A 206 6.45 1.64 13.37
N PRO A 207 6.48 1.83 12.04
CA PRO A 207 5.45 1.30 11.16
C PRO A 207 5.50 -0.23 11.10
N ILE A 208 4.34 -0.86 11.00
CA ILE A 208 4.21 -2.30 10.74
C ILE A 208 3.19 -2.53 9.62
N GLY A 209 3.38 -3.61 8.85
CA GLY A 209 2.50 -4.00 7.75
C GLY A 209 1.91 -5.38 7.98
N LEU A 210 0.74 -5.43 8.61
CA LEU A 210 -0.04 -6.66 8.73
C LEU A 210 -0.96 -6.82 7.52
N GLY A 211 -0.69 -7.87 6.74
CA GLY A 211 -1.45 -8.25 5.55
C GLY A 211 -2.21 -9.56 5.74
N ILE A 212 -2.67 -10.10 4.62
CA ILE A 212 -3.47 -11.33 4.56
C ILE A 212 -2.94 -12.25 3.47
N GLN A 213 -3.40 -13.50 3.48
CA GLN A 213 -3.29 -14.43 2.36
C GLN A 213 -4.49 -15.38 2.37
N GLY A 214 -4.81 -15.93 1.20
CA GLY A 214 -5.86 -16.93 1.06
C GLY A 214 -7.28 -16.36 1.04
N LEU A 215 -7.50 -15.13 0.54
CA LEU A 215 -8.86 -14.57 0.49
C LEU A 215 -9.77 -15.39 -0.44
N ALA A 216 -9.30 -15.81 -1.62
CA ALA A 216 -10.10 -16.64 -2.52
C ALA A 216 -10.44 -18.01 -1.88
N ASP A 217 -9.50 -18.61 -1.14
CA ASP A 217 -9.75 -19.86 -0.41
C ASP A 217 -10.86 -19.72 0.65
N VAL A 218 -11.03 -18.54 1.25
CA VAL A 218 -12.15 -18.29 2.17
C VAL A 218 -13.46 -18.45 1.41
N PHE A 219 -13.58 -17.79 0.27
CA PHE A 219 -14.80 -17.82 -0.54
C PHE A 219 -15.08 -19.21 -1.11
N PHE A 220 -14.06 -19.92 -1.58
CA PHE A 220 -14.20 -21.32 -2.00
C PHE A 220 -14.70 -22.21 -0.86
N LYS A 221 -14.10 -22.13 0.32
CA LYS A 221 -14.51 -22.95 1.47
C LYS A 221 -15.92 -22.65 1.96
N LEU A 222 -16.36 -21.39 1.85
CA LEU A 222 -17.71 -20.96 2.20
C LEU A 222 -18.73 -21.17 1.07
N ASN A 223 -18.28 -21.64 -0.10
CA ASN A 223 -19.10 -21.78 -1.31
C ASN A 223 -19.77 -20.47 -1.73
N ILE A 224 -18.97 -19.40 -1.79
CA ILE A 224 -19.39 -18.04 -2.13
C ILE A 224 -18.64 -17.60 -3.39
N ALA A 225 -19.36 -17.02 -4.35
CA ALA A 225 -18.74 -16.41 -5.53
C ALA A 225 -17.98 -15.15 -5.13
N TYR A 226 -16.77 -14.97 -5.68
CA TYR A 226 -15.84 -13.91 -5.29
C TYR A 226 -16.45 -12.49 -5.48
N ASP A 227 -17.30 -12.32 -6.49
CA ASP A 227 -17.98 -11.08 -6.87
C ASP A 227 -19.38 -10.90 -6.24
N SER A 228 -19.80 -11.79 -5.34
CA SER A 228 -21.10 -11.71 -4.68
C SER A 228 -21.13 -10.64 -3.58
N GLU A 229 -22.33 -10.12 -3.27
CA GLU A 229 -22.55 -9.19 -2.15
C GLU A 229 -22.05 -9.76 -0.81
N LYS A 230 -22.22 -11.08 -0.61
CA LYS A 230 -21.75 -11.77 0.59
C LYS A 230 -20.22 -11.80 0.68
N ALA A 231 -19.51 -11.97 -0.43
CA ALA A 231 -18.05 -11.87 -0.46
C ALA A 231 -17.59 -10.44 -0.13
N PHE A 232 -18.29 -9.42 -0.65
CA PHE A 232 -18.03 -8.02 -0.33
C PHE A 232 -18.19 -7.71 1.17
N GLU A 233 -19.26 -8.21 1.79
CA GLU A 233 -19.49 -8.06 3.23
C GLU A 233 -18.40 -8.75 4.05
N ILE A 234 -18.08 -10.01 3.76
CA ILE A 234 -17.03 -10.76 4.45
C ILE A 234 -15.68 -10.05 4.30
N ASN A 235 -15.35 -9.57 3.10
CA ASN A 235 -14.14 -8.80 2.84
C ASN A 235 -14.06 -7.57 3.75
N LYS A 236 -15.14 -6.76 3.81
CA LYS A 236 -15.21 -5.59 4.69
C LYS A 236 -14.98 -5.97 6.16
N LEU A 237 -15.66 -7.00 6.65
CA LEU A 237 -15.58 -7.43 8.04
C LEU A 237 -14.20 -8.01 8.41
N ILE A 238 -13.55 -8.75 7.50
CA ILE A 238 -12.17 -9.24 7.68
C ILE A 238 -11.22 -8.07 7.89
N PHE A 239 -11.23 -7.09 6.98
CA PHE A 239 -10.31 -5.95 7.07
C PHE A 239 -10.63 -5.03 8.25
N GLU A 240 -11.91 -4.80 8.55
CA GLU A 240 -12.33 -4.06 9.74
C GLU A 240 -11.80 -4.72 11.02
N THR A 241 -11.91 -6.05 11.11
CA THR A 241 -11.44 -6.86 12.25
C THR A 241 -9.92 -6.79 12.43
N ILE A 242 -9.16 -6.95 11.34
CA ILE A 242 -7.69 -6.91 11.38
C ILE A 242 -7.22 -5.51 11.81
N TYR A 243 -7.81 -4.46 11.23
CA TYR A 243 -7.45 -3.09 11.56
C TYR A 243 -7.76 -2.74 13.02
N PHE A 244 -8.94 -3.14 13.51
CA PHE A 244 -9.33 -2.94 14.92
C PHE A 244 -8.37 -3.66 15.88
N GLY A 245 -8.11 -4.95 15.63
CA GLY A 245 -7.22 -5.76 16.46
C GLY A 245 -5.79 -5.22 16.48
N ALA A 246 -5.24 -4.84 15.32
CA ALA A 246 -3.90 -4.28 15.24
C ALA A 246 -3.77 -2.95 15.98
N LEU A 247 -4.75 -2.04 15.85
CA LEU A 247 -4.75 -0.76 16.56
C LEU A 247 -4.94 -0.93 18.07
N GLU A 248 -5.82 -1.82 18.52
CA GLU A 248 -5.99 -2.07 19.95
C GLU A 248 -4.72 -2.63 20.59
N ALA A 249 -4.04 -3.58 19.91
CA ALA A 249 -2.74 -4.07 20.35
C ALA A 249 -1.70 -2.94 20.40
N SER A 250 -1.65 -2.10 19.38
CA SER A 250 -0.77 -0.94 19.33
C SER A 250 -1.05 0.09 20.44
N CYS A 251 -2.33 0.33 20.76
CA CYS A 251 -2.76 1.20 21.86
C CYS A 251 -2.35 0.63 23.22
N LYS A 252 -2.52 -0.68 23.44
CA LYS A 252 -2.08 -1.35 24.66
C LYS A 252 -0.55 -1.29 24.83
N LEU A 253 0.21 -1.49 23.76
CA LEU A 253 1.65 -1.32 23.78
C LEU A 253 2.07 0.13 24.09
N ALA A 254 1.28 1.12 23.67
CA ALA A 254 1.53 2.51 24.02
C ALA A 254 1.24 2.82 25.49
N GLU A 255 0.23 2.19 26.09
CA GLU A 255 -0.02 2.27 27.53
C GLU A 255 1.15 1.70 28.34
N GLU A 256 1.77 0.62 27.86
CA GLU A 256 2.89 -0.06 28.55
C GLU A 256 4.26 0.60 28.28
N LYS A 257 4.54 1.05 27.04
CA LYS A 257 5.87 1.49 26.57
C LYS A 257 5.92 2.94 26.09
N GLY A 258 4.80 3.65 26.11
CA GLY A 258 4.62 4.96 25.47
C GLY A 258 4.32 4.87 23.98
N ALA A 259 3.66 5.91 23.44
CA ALA A 259 3.41 6.05 22.01
C ALA A 259 4.71 6.21 21.20
N TYR A 260 4.65 6.01 19.87
CA TYR A 260 5.80 6.28 19.01
C TYR A 260 6.16 7.79 19.00
N SER A 261 7.43 8.10 18.74
CA SER A 261 8.00 9.45 18.96
C SER A 261 7.30 10.57 18.20
N THR A 262 6.72 10.25 17.03
CA THR A 262 6.05 11.22 16.14
C THR A 262 4.53 11.10 16.15
N PHE A 263 3.97 10.53 17.22
CA PHE A 263 2.52 10.35 17.37
C PHE A 263 1.78 11.69 17.45
N LYS A 264 2.31 12.66 18.20
CA LYS A 264 1.64 13.95 18.37
C LYS A 264 1.50 14.68 17.04
N GLY A 265 0.28 15.09 16.72
CA GLY A 265 -0.06 15.79 15.47
C GLY A 265 -0.40 14.86 14.31
N SER A 266 -0.28 13.54 14.47
CA SER A 266 -0.79 12.58 13.49
C SER A 266 -2.33 12.55 13.51
N PRO A 267 -2.98 12.20 12.38
CA PRO A 267 -4.44 12.02 12.34
C PRO A 267 -4.99 11.13 13.46
N ILE A 268 -4.32 10.01 13.75
CA ILE A 268 -4.77 9.09 14.79
C ILE A 268 -4.66 9.69 16.20
N SER A 269 -3.75 10.65 16.43
CA SER A 269 -3.66 11.39 17.70
C SER A 269 -4.83 12.34 17.94
N GLU A 270 -5.43 12.84 16.86
CA GLU A 270 -6.68 13.62 16.89
C GLU A 270 -7.92 12.71 16.98
N GLY A 271 -7.67 11.39 16.91
CA GLY A 271 -8.68 10.34 16.90
C GLY A 271 -9.24 10.06 15.52
N ASN A 272 -8.61 10.48 14.42
CA ASN A 272 -9.07 10.16 13.06
C ASN A 272 -8.49 8.79 12.63
N PHE A 273 -9.36 7.80 12.43
CA PHE A 273 -8.99 6.49 11.89
C PHE A 273 -8.88 6.53 10.36
N GLN A 274 -8.36 5.46 9.76
CA GLN A 274 -8.24 5.38 8.31
C GLN A 274 -9.59 5.58 7.62
N PHE A 275 -10.66 4.90 8.06
CA PHE A 275 -11.98 5.06 7.45
C PHE A 275 -12.55 6.48 7.57
N ASP A 276 -12.18 7.25 8.61
CA ASP A 276 -12.57 8.66 8.75
C ASP A 276 -11.92 9.50 7.63
N LEU A 277 -10.65 9.22 7.28
CA LEU A 277 -9.95 9.86 6.17
C LEU A 277 -10.56 9.52 4.79
N TRP A 278 -11.35 8.45 4.71
CA TRP A 278 -12.14 8.08 3.53
C TRP A 278 -13.59 8.56 3.60
N GLY A 279 -14.04 9.15 4.71
CA GLY A 279 -15.45 9.52 4.92
C GLY A 279 -16.39 8.32 4.99
N ILE A 280 -15.89 7.15 5.41
CA ILE A 280 -16.63 5.88 5.45
C ILE A 280 -17.00 5.54 6.89
N LYS A 281 -18.23 5.06 7.11
CA LYS A 281 -18.67 4.52 8.39
C LYS A 281 -18.36 3.00 8.49
N PRO A 282 -17.74 2.52 9.58
CA PRO A 282 -17.51 1.10 9.82
C PRO A 282 -18.84 0.32 9.97
N SER A 283 -18.80 -1.01 9.93
CA SER A 283 -19.99 -1.87 10.04
C SER A 283 -20.66 -1.81 11.42
N GLY A 284 -19.91 -1.46 12.46
CA GLY A 284 -20.36 -1.51 13.85
C GLY A 284 -20.09 -2.86 14.54
N MET A 285 -19.35 -3.77 13.88
CA MET A 285 -18.90 -5.04 14.48
C MET A 285 -17.99 -4.81 15.70
N TRP A 286 -17.19 -3.75 15.68
CA TRP A 286 -16.23 -3.42 16.74
C TRP A 286 -16.51 -2.04 17.35
N ASP A 287 -16.20 -1.87 18.64
CA ASP A 287 -16.43 -0.63 19.38
C ASP A 287 -15.31 0.40 19.12
N TRP A 288 -15.42 1.07 17.97
CA TRP A 288 -14.48 2.10 17.53
C TRP A 288 -14.42 3.32 18.44
N GLU A 289 -15.51 3.70 19.11
CA GLU A 289 -15.54 4.89 19.97
C GLU A 289 -14.80 4.67 21.29
N SER A 290 -14.95 3.48 21.90
CA SER A 290 -14.14 3.10 23.05
C SER A 290 -12.66 3.06 22.70
N LEU A 291 -12.30 2.48 21.54
CA LEU A 291 -10.91 2.49 21.06
C LEU A 291 -10.40 3.91 20.80
N ARG A 292 -11.23 4.79 20.21
CA ARG A 292 -10.89 6.21 19.98
C ARG A 292 -10.56 6.92 21.29
N GLY A 293 -11.37 6.69 22.33
CA GLY A 293 -11.14 7.24 23.67
C GLY A 293 -9.83 6.75 24.29
N LYS A 294 -9.51 5.46 24.17
CA LYS A 294 -8.24 4.88 24.65
C LYS A 294 -7.04 5.45 23.89
N ILE A 295 -7.12 5.55 22.56
CA ILE A 295 -6.06 6.10 21.73
C ILE A 295 -5.80 7.58 22.05
N LYS A 296 -6.84 8.38 22.28
CA LYS A 296 -6.65 9.77 22.73
C LYS A 296 -5.97 9.87 24.09
N LYS A 297 -6.19 8.90 24.97
CA LYS A 297 -5.60 8.86 26.32
C LYS A 297 -4.16 8.34 26.34
N PHE A 298 -3.89 7.24 25.64
CA PHE A 298 -2.62 6.48 25.74
C PHE A 298 -1.75 6.57 24.48
N GLY A 299 -2.34 6.96 23.36
CA GLY A 299 -1.72 6.91 22.04
C GLY A 299 -1.67 5.50 21.45
N VAL A 300 -0.86 5.35 20.40
CA VAL A 300 -0.56 4.06 19.76
C VAL A 300 0.96 3.90 19.59
N ARG A 301 1.43 2.66 19.57
CA ARG A 301 2.86 2.33 19.50
C ARG A 301 3.41 2.34 18.07
N ASN A 302 2.54 2.22 17.06
CA ASN A 302 2.92 2.07 15.66
C ASN A 302 2.20 3.13 14.81
N SER A 303 2.92 3.82 13.93
CA SER A 303 2.32 4.86 13.08
C SER A 303 1.41 4.31 11.99
N LEU A 304 1.69 3.11 11.49
CA LEU A 304 0.92 2.37 10.50
C LEU A 304 0.85 0.91 10.96
N THR A 305 -0.25 0.21 10.65
CA THR A 305 -0.46 -1.16 11.15
C THR A 305 -0.79 -2.22 10.10
N THR A 306 -1.34 -1.82 8.95
CA THR A 306 -1.87 -2.76 7.96
C THR A 306 -1.37 -2.40 6.56
N ALA A 307 -0.95 -3.42 5.81
CA ALA A 307 -0.50 -3.30 4.43
C ALA A 307 -0.58 -4.70 3.79
N CYS A 308 -1.21 -4.82 2.62
CA CYS A 308 -1.36 -6.11 1.96
C CYS A 308 -0.26 -6.32 0.92
N MET A 309 0.79 -7.02 1.33
CA MET A 309 1.93 -7.38 0.47
C MET A 309 1.63 -8.59 -0.41
N PRO A 310 2.31 -8.74 -1.56
CA PRO A 310 2.36 -9.99 -2.29
C PRO A 310 2.86 -11.14 -1.39
N THR A 311 2.09 -12.23 -1.34
CA THR A 311 2.44 -13.43 -0.57
C THR A 311 2.87 -14.59 -1.46
N ALA A 312 3.54 -14.31 -2.59
CA ALA A 312 3.94 -15.30 -3.58
C ALA A 312 4.61 -16.55 -2.98
N SER A 313 5.61 -16.37 -2.11
CA SER A 313 6.30 -17.52 -1.48
C SER A 313 5.56 -18.08 -0.27
N THR A 314 5.05 -17.22 0.63
CA THR A 314 4.43 -17.64 1.89
C THR A 314 3.04 -18.25 1.68
N GLY A 315 2.29 -17.79 0.69
CA GLY A 315 1.05 -18.39 0.21
C GLY A 315 1.28 -19.82 -0.29
N ILE A 316 2.33 -20.03 -1.10
CA ILE A 316 2.71 -21.37 -1.56
C ILE A 316 3.10 -22.29 -0.39
N ILE A 317 3.85 -21.79 0.61
CA ILE A 317 4.24 -22.57 1.80
C ILE A 317 3.00 -23.03 2.58
N LEU A 318 2.02 -22.16 2.77
CA LEU A 318 0.79 -22.49 3.50
C LEU A 318 -0.28 -23.17 2.63
N GLY A 319 -0.05 -23.26 1.31
CA GLY A 319 -1.00 -23.82 0.35
C GLY A 319 -2.25 -22.96 0.16
N ASN A 320 -2.11 -21.64 0.28
CA ASN A 320 -3.17 -20.65 0.07
C ASN A 320 -2.95 -19.90 -1.24
N THR A 321 -4.03 -19.34 -1.77
CA THR A 321 -4.02 -18.29 -2.80
C THR A 321 -3.30 -17.03 -2.30
N GLU A 322 -2.74 -16.29 -3.24
CA GLU A 322 -1.91 -15.13 -2.94
C GLU A 322 -2.76 -13.95 -2.45
N THR A 323 -2.43 -13.42 -1.27
CA THR A 323 -2.98 -12.17 -0.73
C THR A 323 -4.52 -12.11 -0.82
N PHE A 324 -5.05 -11.09 -1.50
CA PHE A 324 -6.46 -10.90 -1.85
C PHE A 324 -6.74 -11.26 -3.33
N GLN A 325 -5.84 -11.92 -4.04
CA GLN A 325 -6.03 -12.19 -5.46
C GLN A 325 -7.10 -13.28 -5.71
N ILE A 326 -7.74 -13.18 -6.87
CA ILE A 326 -8.60 -14.24 -7.39
C ILE A 326 -7.71 -15.36 -7.94
N GLN A 327 -8.14 -16.63 -7.80
CA GLN A 327 -7.46 -17.75 -8.44
C GLN A 327 -7.42 -17.54 -9.96
N THR A 328 -6.23 -17.34 -10.52
CA THR A 328 -6.04 -17.00 -11.94
C THR A 328 -6.33 -18.18 -12.88
N SER A 329 -6.08 -19.41 -12.43
CA SER A 329 -6.38 -20.63 -13.18
C SER A 329 -6.70 -21.80 -12.26
N ASN A 330 -7.68 -22.64 -12.63
CA ASN A 330 -7.97 -23.88 -11.91
C ASN A 330 -6.98 -25.01 -12.21
N ILE A 331 -6.13 -24.86 -13.23
CA ILE A 331 -5.06 -25.81 -13.55
C ILE A 331 -3.79 -25.01 -13.78
N TYR A 332 -2.74 -25.32 -13.02
CA TYR A 332 -1.48 -24.61 -13.12
C TYR A 332 -0.31 -25.56 -12.95
N LYS A 333 0.83 -25.17 -13.51
CA LYS A 333 2.06 -25.95 -13.52
C LYS A 333 2.99 -25.44 -12.43
N ARG A 334 3.51 -26.34 -11.60
CA ARG A 334 4.53 -26.04 -10.59
C ARG A 334 5.84 -26.71 -10.96
N GLN A 335 6.88 -25.90 -11.12
CA GLN A 335 8.23 -26.38 -11.38
C GLN A 335 8.99 -26.54 -10.06
N THR A 336 9.61 -27.69 -9.88
CA THR A 336 10.47 -28.01 -8.73
C THR A 336 11.77 -28.63 -9.23
N LEU A 337 12.74 -28.84 -8.34
CA LEU A 337 13.97 -29.56 -8.69
C LEU A 337 13.71 -30.99 -9.20
N SER A 338 12.60 -31.61 -8.78
CA SER A 338 12.22 -32.98 -9.16
C SER A 338 11.39 -33.05 -10.45
N GLY A 339 11.18 -31.92 -11.13
CA GLY A 339 10.43 -31.85 -12.37
C GLY A 339 9.19 -30.96 -12.29
N GLU A 340 8.30 -31.15 -13.27
CA GLU A 340 7.13 -30.31 -13.50
C GLU A 340 5.86 -31.06 -13.12
N PHE A 341 5.05 -30.45 -12.27
CA PHE A 341 3.82 -31.04 -11.74
C PHE A 341 2.63 -30.19 -12.16
N LEU A 342 1.65 -30.81 -12.81
CA LEU A 342 0.35 -30.20 -13.05
C LEU A 342 -0.48 -30.32 -11.77
N LEU A 343 -1.03 -29.19 -11.31
CA LEU A 343 -1.85 -29.09 -10.13
C LEU A 343 -3.23 -28.58 -10.53
N VAL A 344 -4.26 -29.25 -10.00
CA VAL A 344 -5.65 -28.80 -10.08
C VAL A 344 -5.98 -28.04 -8.79
N ASN A 345 -6.76 -26.98 -8.90
CA ASN A 345 -7.31 -26.25 -7.75
C ASN A 345 -8.05 -27.24 -6.85
N ARG A 346 -7.62 -27.34 -5.59
CA ARG A 346 -8.11 -28.33 -4.62
C ARG A 346 -9.56 -28.08 -4.19
N HIS A 347 -10.11 -26.92 -4.52
CA HIS A 347 -11.49 -26.54 -4.18
C HIS A 347 -12.47 -26.71 -5.35
N LEU A 348 -11.98 -27.00 -6.57
CA LEU A 348 -12.83 -27.37 -7.73
C LEU A 348 -13.35 -28.79 -7.53
#